data_AF-E1ZU07-F1
#
_entry.id   AF-E1ZU07-F1
#
_cell.length_a   1.000
_cell.length_b   1.000
_cell.length_c   1.000
_cell.angle_alpha   90.00
_cell.angle_beta   90.00
_cell.angle_gamma   90.00
#
_symmetry.space_group_name_H-M   'P 1'
#
loop_
_entity.id
_entity.type
_entity.pdbx_description
1 polymer ?
#
loop_
_entity_poly.entity_id
_entity_poly.type
_entity_poly.pdbx_seq_one_letter_code
_entity_poly.pdbx_strand_id
1 'polypeptide(L)'
;MHNCRTRCAEVGIEAAPVQLLLFGTMVDSVLSHGAEVWGVQLAAKAACCHRGSAGSAAEKLQLSYLRHLLGVRQSTPNAALLAETGERPLWQRWLRRAAKLWNKTLEERPGSLLQQALLSSVQLAAAKKGLL
;
A
#
# COMPACT_ATOMS: atom_id res chain seq x y z
N MET A 1 3.84 -16.33 1.65
CA MET A 1 2.38 -16.11 1.84
C MET A 1 1.54 -17.33 1.40
N HIS A 2 1.97 -18.55 1.72
CA HIS A 2 1.07 -19.71 1.67
C HIS A 2 -0.03 -19.60 2.74
N ASN A 3 0.27 -18.94 3.87
CA ASN A 3 -0.59 -18.95 5.05
C ASN A 3 -2.04 -18.42 4.85
N CYS A 4 -2.28 -17.27 4.21
CA CYS A 4 -3.66 -16.75 4.07
C CYS A 4 -4.55 -17.68 3.24
N ARG A 5 -4.05 -18.17 2.11
CA ARG A 5 -4.82 -19.08 1.24
C ARG A 5 -4.92 -20.48 1.83
N THR A 6 -3.83 -21.02 2.39
CA THR A 6 -3.85 -22.32 3.08
C THR A 6 -4.86 -22.30 4.21
N ARG A 7 -4.89 -21.22 5.01
CA ARG A 7 -5.90 -21.04 6.05
C ARG A 7 -7.32 -20.84 5.50
N CYS A 8 -7.48 -20.14 4.38
CA CYS A 8 -8.79 -20.06 3.71
C CYS A 8 -9.26 -21.45 3.28
N ALA A 9 -8.39 -22.27 2.70
CA ALA A 9 -8.71 -23.64 2.30
C ALA A 9 -9.03 -24.53 3.51
N GLU A 10 -8.28 -24.43 4.61
CA GLU A 10 -8.55 -25.14 5.87
C GLU A 10 -9.94 -24.80 6.46
N VAL A 11 -10.40 -23.56 6.27
CA VAL A 11 -11.70 -23.07 6.74
C VAL A 11 -12.81 -23.27 5.69
N GLY A 12 -12.49 -23.85 4.52
CA GLY A 12 -13.46 -24.09 3.43
C GLY A 12 -13.86 -22.83 2.65
N ILE A 13 -13.07 -21.76 2.73
CA ILE A 13 -13.29 -20.51 2.00
C ILE A 13 -12.65 -20.63 0.62
N GLU A 14 -13.45 -21.01 -0.38
CA GLU A 14 -13.00 -21.14 -1.77
C GLU A 14 -13.38 -19.94 -2.65
N ALA A 15 -14.37 -19.16 -2.24
CA ALA A 15 -14.84 -18.01 -3.00
C ALA A 15 -13.75 -16.92 -3.10
N ALA A 16 -13.27 -16.65 -4.32
CA ALA A 16 -12.24 -15.66 -4.59
C ALA A 16 -12.54 -14.24 -4.04
N PRO A 17 -13.79 -13.73 -4.11
CA PRO A 17 -14.13 -12.43 -3.52
C PRO A 17 -13.91 -12.38 -1.99
N VAL A 18 -14.19 -13.48 -1.28
CA VAL A 18 -14.01 -13.57 0.17
C VAL A 18 -12.53 -13.63 0.51
N GLN A 19 -11.74 -14.37 -0.26
CA GLN A 19 -10.29 -14.41 -0.10
C GLN A 19 -9.64 -13.04 -0.38
N LEU A 20 -10.13 -12.27 -1.36
CA LEU A 20 -9.68 -10.90 -1.61
C LEU A 20 -10.00 -9.97 -0.43
N LEU A 21 -11.21 -10.06 0.11
CA LEU A 21 -11.61 -9.26 1.27
C LEU A 21 -10.76 -9.58 2.51
N LEU A 22 -10.51 -10.86 2.78
CA LEU A 22 -9.63 -11.31 3.86
C LEU A 22 -8.20 -10.82 3.67
N PHE A 23 -7.68 -10.90 2.46
CA PHE A 23 -6.36 -10.36 2.14
C PHE A 23 -6.31 -8.85 2.37
N GLY A 24 -7.29 -8.11 1.88
CA GLY A 24 -7.39 -6.66 2.07
C GLY A 24 -7.49 -6.28 3.54
N THR A 25 -8.27 -6.99 4.35
CA THR A 25 -8.43 -6.67 5.78
C THR A 25 -7.20 -7.00 6.62
N MET A 26 -6.56 -8.15 6.40
CA MET A 26 -5.45 -8.61 7.22
C MET A 26 -4.09 -8.08 6.74
N VAL A 27 -3.90 -7.95 5.44
CA VAL A 27 -2.58 -7.71 4.84
C VAL A 27 -2.38 -6.25 4.43
N ASP A 28 -3.45 -5.50 4.15
CA ASP A 28 -3.32 -4.08 3.76
C ASP A 28 -2.72 -3.21 4.87
N SER A 29 -2.93 -3.56 6.15
CA SER A 29 -2.28 -2.88 7.29
C SER A 29 -0.76 -3.02 7.25
N VAL A 30 -0.27 -4.23 7.00
CA VAL A 30 1.16 -4.56 6.88
C VAL A 30 1.75 -3.90 5.63
N LEU A 31 1.06 -4.00 4.50
CA LEU A 31 1.52 -3.42 3.23
C LEU A 31 1.50 -1.90 3.22
N SER A 32 0.68 -1.29 4.07
CA SER A 32 0.58 0.17 4.19
C SER A 32 1.30 0.72 5.41
N HIS A 33 2.09 -0.09 6.11
CA HIS A 33 2.83 0.37 7.27
C HIS A 33 3.91 1.39 6.89
N GLY A 34 3.80 2.62 7.37
CA GLY A 34 4.71 3.71 7.02
C GLY A 34 4.44 4.32 5.64
N ALA A 35 3.30 4.02 5.01
CA ALA A 35 2.94 4.50 3.68
C ALA A 35 2.98 6.04 3.54
N GLU A 36 2.83 6.79 4.64
CA GLU A 36 3.00 8.23 4.70
C GLU A 36 4.44 8.70 4.42
N VAL A 37 5.44 7.89 4.76
CA VAL A 37 6.86 8.22 4.58
C VAL A 37 7.29 7.91 3.16
N TRP A 38 7.01 6.69 2.69
CA TRP A 38 7.54 6.18 1.42
C TRP A 38 6.51 6.16 0.28
N GLY A 39 5.21 6.24 0.58
CA GLY A 39 4.14 6.16 -0.42
C GLY A 39 4.15 7.29 -1.44
N VAL A 40 4.50 8.52 -1.02
CA VAL A 40 4.58 9.68 -1.93
C VAL A 40 5.70 9.50 -2.95
N GLN A 41 6.89 9.11 -2.49
CA GLN A 41 8.04 8.85 -3.37
C GLN A 41 7.78 7.68 -4.32
N LEU A 42 7.19 6.59 -3.81
CA LEU A 42 6.85 5.45 -4.65
C LEU A 42 5.76 5.77 -5.67
N ALA A 43 4.79 6.60 -5.33
CA ALA A 43 3.78 7.03 -6.28
C ALA A 43 4.35 7.96 -7.36
N ALA A 44 5.25 8.89 -7.01
CA ALA A 44 5.99 9.68 -7.98
C ALA A 44 6.78 8.79 -8.94
N LYS A 45 7.50 7.79 -8.40
CA LYS A 45 8.20 6.78 -9.20
C LYS A 45 7.24 6.01 -10.12
N ALA A 46 6.08 5.58 -9.61
CA ALA A 46 5.09 4.85 -10.38
C ALA A 46 4.53 5.71 -11.54
N ALA A 47 4.32 7.01 -11.32
CA ALA A 47 3.86 7.94 -12.35
C ALA A 47 4.88 8.14 -13.47
N CYS A 48 6.18 8.14 -13.17
CA CYS A 48 7.25 8.27 -14.16
C CYS A 48 7.55 6.96 -14.92
N CYS A 49 7.10 5.81 -14.41
CA CYS A 49 7.40 4.51 -15.01
C CYS A 49 6.31 4.09 -16.01
N HIS A 50 6.69 3.66 -17.22
CA HIS A 50 5.76 3.20 -18.27
C HIS A 50 4.82 2.05 -17.88
N ARG A 51 5.08 1.35 -16.77
CA ARG A 51 4.25 0.23 -16.27
C ARG A 51 3.33 0.62 -15.11
N GLY A 52 3.28 1.90 -14.72
CA GLY A 52 2.42 2.39 -13.64
C GLY A 52 2.69 1.74 -12.27
N SER A 53 3.92 1.26 -12.06
CA SER A 53 4.31 0.45 -10.92
C SER A 53 5.53 1.06 -10.24
N ALA A 54 5.52 1.09 -8.90
CA ALA A 54 6.65 1.57 -8.11
C ALA A 54 7.75 0.51 -7.96
N GLY A 55 7.40 -0.75 -8.23
CA GLY A 55 8.30 -1.91 -8.16
C GLY A 55 8.64 -2.32 -6.72
N SER A 56 7.83 -1.88 -5.75
CA SER A 56 8.05 -2.15 -4.32
C SER A 56 7.85 -3.64 -3.98
N ALA A 57 8.48 -4.10 -2.90
CA ALA A 57 8.28 -5.46 -2.41
C ALA A 57 6.81 -5.74 -2.03
N ALA A 58 6.14 -4.75 -1.44
CA ALA A 58 4.73 -4.84 -1.09
C ALA A 58 3.82 -4.98 -2.33
N GLU A 59 4.10 -4.25 -3.40
CA GLU A 59 3.36 -4.35 -4.66
C GLU A 59 3.61 -5.70 -5.35
N LYS A 60 4.86 -6.19 -5.37
CA LYS A 60 5.18 -7.54 -5.87
C LYS A 60 4.44 -8.61 -5.10
N LEU A 61 4.32 -8.46 -3.78
CA LEU A 61 3.60 -9.37 -2.92
C LEU A 61 2.09 -9.37 -3.22
N GLN A 62 1.46 -8.19 -3.35
CA GLN A 62 0.05 -8.09 -3.76
C GLN A 62 -0.18 -8.74 -5.12
N LEU A 63 0.63 -8.38 -6.13
CA LEU A 63 0.47 -8.92 -7.49
C LEU A 63 0.70 -10.44 -7.54
N SER A 64 1.66 -10.95 -6.77
CA SER A 64 1.87 -12.40 -6.64
C SER A 64 0.63 -13.06 -6.05
N TYR A 65 0.02 -12.48 -5.00
CA TYR A 65 -1.22 -13.01 -4.45
C TYR A 65 -2.36 -13.03 -5.48
N LEU A 66 -2.59 -11.94 -6.20
CA LEU A 66 -3.64 -11.87 -7.23
C LEU A 66 -3.43 -12.88 -8.36
N ARG A 67 -2.18 -13.10 -8.80
CA ARG A 67 -1.85 -14.12 -9.81
C ARG A 67 -2.19 -15.52 -9.33
N HIS A 68 -1.85 -15.83 -8.09
CA HIS A 68 -2.15 -17.14 -7.51
C HIS A 68 -3.65 -17.32 -7.30
N LEU A 69 -4.37 -16.29 -6.88
CA LEU A 69 -5.82 -16.32 -6.70
C LEU A 69 -6.54 -16.63 -8.03
N LEU A 70 -6.14 -15.97 -9.11
CA LEU A 70 -6.72 -16.15 -10.44
C LEU A 70 -6.17 -17.39 -11.18
N GLY A 71 -5.16 -18.07 -10.63
CA GLY A 71 -4.51 -19.21 -11.30
C GLY A 71 -3.78 -18.86 -12.60
N VAL A 72 -3.34 -17.62 -12.77
CA VAL A 72 -2.72 -17.14 -14.02
C VAL A 72 -1.19 -17.19 -13.99
N ARG A 73 -0.57 -17.13 -15.18
CA ARG A 73 0.89 -17.17 -15.35
C ARG A 73 1.57 -15.92 -14.78
N GLN A 74 2.86 -16.06 -14.45
CA GLN A 74 3.69 -14.92 -14.02
C GLN A 74 3.91 -13.88 -15.13
N SER A 75 3.77 -14.28 -16.40
CA SER A 75 3.86 -13.39 -17.56
C SER A 75 2.61 -12.53 -17.79
N THR A 76 1.48 -12.81 -17.12
CA THR A 76 0.23 -12.07 -17.31
C THR A 76 0.44 -10.57 -17.00
N PRO A 77 -0.08 -9.64 -17.81
CA PRO A 77 0.10 -8.21 -17.55
C PRO A 77 -0.58 -7.77 -16.25
N ASN A 78 0.10 -6.92 -15.46
CA ASN A 78 -0.42 -6.41 -14.17
C ASN A 78 -1.74 -5.64 -14.33
N ALA A 79 -1.90 -4.90 -15.43
CA ALA A 79 -3.12 -4.14 -15.71
C ALA A 79 -4.34 -5.06 -15.82
N ALA A 80 -4.22 -6.21 -16.50
CA ALA A 80 -5.30 -7.18 -16.61
C ALA A 80 -5.63 -7.80 -15.24
N LEU A 81 -4.61 -8.18 -14.45
CA LEU A 81 -4.82 -8.69 -13.09
C LEU A 81 -5.63 -7.75 -12.20
N LEU A 82 -5.27 -6.47 -12.22
CA LEU A 82 -5.95 -5.44 -11.43
C LEU A 82 -7.37 -5.19 -11.95
N ALA A 83 -7.57 -5.19 -13.27
CA ALA A 83 -8.89 -5.05 -13.87
C ALA A 83 -9.83 -6.21 -13.50
N GLU A 84 -9.37 -7.46 -13.64
CA GLU A 84 -10.16 -8.67 -13.32
C GLU A 84 -10.51 -8.78 -11.84
N THR A 85 -9.62 -8.34 -10.95
CA THR A 85 -9.87 -8.37 -9.50
C THR A 85 -10.58 -7.13 -8.96
N GLY A 86 -10.74 -6.08 -9.78
CA GLY A 86 -11.22 -4.76 -9.34
C GLY A 86 -10.26 -4.03 -8.38
N GLU A 87 -9.05 -4.57 -8.18
CA GLU A 87 -8.06 -3.99 -7.28
C GLU A 87 -7.36 -2.79 -7.92
N ARG A 88 -6.89 -1.88 -7.06
CA ARG A 88 -6.07 -0.73 -7.50
C ARG A 88 -4.60 -0.98 -7.24
N PRO A 89 -3.70 -0.32 -8.00
CA PRO A 89 -2.29 -0.29 -7.66
C PRO A 89 -2.08 0.18 -6.22
N LEU A 90 -1.19 -0.50 -5.50
CA LEU A 90 -0.99 -0.29 -4.07
C LEU A 90 -0.60 1.16 -3.71
N TRP A 91 0.22 1.78 -4.57
CA TRP A 91 0.67 3.16 -4.39
C TRP A 91 -0.49 4.17 -4.39
N GLN A 92 -1.61 3.88 -5.07
CA GLN A 92 -2.80 4.75 -5.02
C GLN A 92 -3.44 4.73 -3.63
N ARG A 93 -3.46 3.56 -2.96
CA ARG A 93 -3.94 3.46 -1.57
C ARG A 93 -3.03 4.25 -0.63
N TRP A 94 -1.72 4.13 -0.79
CA TRP A 94 -0.76 4.88 0.01
C TRP A 94 -0.90 6.38 -0.16
N LEU A 95 -1.01 6.89 -1.40
CA LEU A 95 -1.26 8.31 -1.66
C LEU A 95 -2.54 8.79 -0.95
N ARG A 96 -3.62 8.04 -1.07
CA ARG A 96 -4.89 8.39 -0.41
C ARG A 96 -4.74 8.45 1.11
N ARG A 97 -4.02 7.49 1.71
CA ARG A 97 -3.74 7.46 3.15
C ARG A 97 -2.86 8.63 3.58
N ALA A 98 -1.80 8.91 2.83
CA ALA A 98 -0.91 10.06 3.09
C ALA A 98 -1.67 11.39 3.01
N ALA A 99 -2.51 11.57 1.98
CA ALA A 99 -3.35 12.76 1.85
C ALA A 99 -4.36 12.89 2.99
N LYS A 100 -5.00 11.79 3.41
CA LYS A 100 -5.90 11.80 4.57
C LYS A 100 -5.18 12.16 5.86
N LEU A 101 -3.98 11.62 6.08
CA LEU A 101 -3.15 11.97 7.24
C LEU A 101 -2.80 13.46 7.23
N TRP A 102 -2.39 13.98 6.08
CA TRP A 102 -2.08 15.40 5.91
C TRP A 102 -3.28 16.29 6.20
N ASN A 103 -4.44 16.00 5.61
CA ASN A 103 -5.65 16.77 5.86
C ASN A 103 -6.04 16.73 7.35
N LYS A 104 -5.95 15.55 7.98
CA LYS A 104 -6.20 15.41 9.42
C LYS A 104 -5.23 16.25 10.25
N THR A 105 -3.95 16.32 9.88
CA THR A 105 -2.97 17.16 10.59
C THR A 105 -3.30 18.65 10.50
N LEU A 106 -3.92 19.11 9.41
CA LEU A 106 -4.33 20.51 9.22
C LEU A 106 -5.59 20.87 10.02
N GLU A 107 -6.51 19.93 10.21
CA GLU A 107 -7.75 20.13 10.96
C GLU A 107 -7.57 20.02 12.48
N GLU A 108 -6.47 19.41 12.93
CA GLU A 108 -6.27 19.08 14.35
C GLU A 108 -5.93 20.31 15.20
N ARG A 109 -6.33 20.27 16.49
CA ARG A 109 -6.10 21.37 17.43
C ARG A 109 -4.61 21.64 17.65
N PRO A 110 -4.23 22.92 17.87
CA PRO A 110 -2.88 23.27 18.25
C PRO A 110 -2.50 22.58 19.58
N GLY A 111 -1.33 21.96 19.63
CA GLY A 111 -0.83 21.21 20.77
C GLY A 111 -1.24 19.73 20.82
N SER A 112 -1.96 19.22 19.82
CA SER A 112 -2.22 17.79 19.70
C SER A 112 -0.94 16.96 19.47
N LEU A 113 -0.94 15.69 19.88
CA LEU A 113 0.18 14.77 19.67
C LEU A 113 0.54 14.63 18.19
N LEU A 114 -0.47 14.61 17.32
CA LEU A 114 -0.28 14.51 15.87
C LEU A 114 0.45 15.74 15.31
N GLN A 115 0.07 16.94 15.75
CA GLN A 115 0.75 18.17 15.35
C GLN A 115 2.18 18.23 15.90
N GLN A 116 2.39 17.82 17.16
CA GLN A 116 3.72 17.77 17.76
C GLN A 116 4.64 16.79 17.01
N ALA A 117 4.15 15.60 16.64
CA ALA A 117 4.89 14.62 15.86
C ALA A 117 5.24 15.12 14.45
N LEU A 118 4.33 15.88 13.83
CA LEU A 118 4.61 16.51 12.53
C LEU A 118 5.70 17.58 12.65
N LEU A 119 5.59 18.48 13.64
CA LEU A 119 6.58 19.54 13.86
C LEU A 119 7.96 18.97 14.19
N SER A 120 8.04 17.92 15.01
CA SER A 120 9.31 17.25 15.30
C SER A 120 9.91 16.58 14.06
N SER A 121 9.08 15.98 13.20
CA SER A 121 9.53 15.41 11.92
C SER A 121 10.08 16.48 10.97
N VAL A 122 9.44 17.65 10.92
CA VAL A 122 9.91 18.81 10.12
C VAL A 122 11.23 19.35 10.67
N GLN A 123 11.36 19.49 11.98
CA GLN A 123 12.60 19.93 12.63
C GLN A 123 13.74 18.95 12.35
N LEU A 124 13.50 17.64 12.45
CA LEU A 124 14.47 16.61 12.12
C LEU A 124 14.93 16.70 10.66
N ALA A 125 14.00 16.91 9.72
CA ALA A 125 14.31 17.08 8.31
C ALA A 125 15.11 18.37 8.03
N ALA A 126 14.80 19.47 8.72
CA ALA A 126 15.51 20.74 8.60
C ALA A 126 16.95 20.63 9.15
N ALA A 127 17.13 20.00 10.32
CA ALA A 127 18.44 19.75 10.91
C ALA A 127 19.34 18.93 9.97
N LYS A 128 18.78 17.92 9.30
CA LYS A 128 19.51 17.11 8.32
C LYS A 128 19.98 17.91 7.10
N LYS A 129 19.25 18.95 6.69
CA LYS A 129 19.64 19.82 5.56
C LYS A 129 20.79 20.78 5.88
N GLY A 130 21.05 21.08 7.16
CA GLY A 130 22.16 21.94 7.58
C GLY A 130 23.51 21.22 7.76
N LEU A 131 23.54 19.90 7.56
CA LEU A 131 24.73 19.04 7.70
C LEU A 131 25.29 18.57 6.35
N LEU A 132 24.77 19.09 5.23
CA LEU A 132 25.25 18.89 3.86
C LEU A 132 25.65 20.25 3.28
#